data_AF-A0A8I1D8R7-F1
#
_entry.id   AF-A0A8I1D8R7-F1
#
_cell.length_a   1.000
_cell.length_b   1.000
_cell.length_c   1.000
_cell.angle_alpha   90.00
_cell.angle_beta   90.00
_cell.angle_gamma   90.00
#
_symmetry.space_group_name_H-M   'P 1'
#
loop_
_entity.id
_entity.type
_entity.pdbx_description
1 polymer ?
#
loop_
_entity_poly.entity_id
_entity_poly.type
_entity_poly.pdbx_seq_one_letter_code
_entity_poly.pdbx_strand_id
1 'polypeptide(L)'
;MSKDLLTTLEKLRPTDSLSAELWPENVQVATRIRIIADENNIGTPRVPRRRVGAVALVAMLCAAGMVGCAAATAMMPKPFTDMYSGWQTMPGTNGGIDPSTAERVGSIPGPDGTVFSVFVAHGADGWGCVAPVFETSSETDKVGPSKFISLGHGCRSNDDLYGADSFGGGAGYEAGSHEATYDAGAGGAVRAELHTADGQIYPTILAEDRFYGWIPLSLTFPRPTLVGYAADGTVVGTR
;
A
#
# COMPACT_ATOMS: atom_id res chain seq x y z
N MET A 1 5.87 -53.56 -6.16
CA MET A 1 4.76 -53.04 -5.34
C MET A 1 4.48 -51.60 -5.76
N SER A 2 3.51 -51.39 -6.65
CA SER A 2 3.06 -50.05 -7.06
C SER A 2 2.13 -49.52 -5.98
N LYS A 3 2.52 -48.45 -5.28
CA LYS A 3 1.62 -47.75 -4.36
C LYS A 3 0.65 -46.94 -5.22
N ASP A 4 -0.60 -47.37 -5.21
CA ASP A 4 -1.68 -46.70 -5.92
C ASP A 4 -1.94 -45.33 -5.27
N LEU A 5 -1.48 -44.30 -5.98
CA LEU A 5 -1.47 -42.90 -5.54
C LEU A 5 -2.90 -42.35 -5.43
N LEU A 6 -3.84 -42.87 -6.22
CA LEU A 6 -5.23 -42.45 -6.23
C LEU A 6 -5.93 -42.81 -4.92
N THR A 7 -5.75 -44.05 -4.44
CA THR A 7 -6.31 -44.49 -3.15
C THR A 7 -5.67 -43.78 -1.95
N THR A 8 -4.43 -43.32 -2.08
CA THR A 8 -3.76 -42.54 -1.04
C THR A 8 -4.28 -41.10 -0.99
N LEU A 9 -4.56 -40.50 -2.15
CA LEU A 9 -5.16 -39.17 -2.26
C LEU A 9 -6.62 -39.15 -1.78
N GLU A 10 -7.38 -40.21 -2.06
CA GLU A 10 -8.77 -40.34 -1.58
C GLU A 10 -8.86 -40.38 -0.05
N LYS A 11 -7.90 -41.01 0.62
CA LYS A 11 -7.82 -41.06 2.08
C LYS A 11 -7.41 -39.75 2.75
N LEU A 12 -6.83 -38.82 1.98
CA LEU A 12 -6.45 -37.48 2.44
C LEU A 12 -7.52 -36.43 2.14
N ARG A 13 -8.64 -36.84 1.52
CA ARG A 13 -9.77 -35.94 1.28
C ARG A 13 -10.41 -35.56 2.62
N PRO A 14 -10.54 -34.27 2.95
CA PRO A 14 -11.25 -33.84 4.14
C PRO A 14 -12.66 -34.41 4.13
N THR A 15 -13.10 -34.99 5.25
CA THR A 15 -14.46 -35.48 5.42
C THR A 15 -15.45 -34.32 5.38
N ASP A 16 -16.62 -34.54 4.78
CA ASP A 16 -17.59 -33.50 4.40
C ASP A 16 -17.98 -32.57 5.57
N SER A 17 -17.94 -33.07 6.81
CA SER A 17 -18.21 -32.28 8.01
C SER A 17 -17.13 -31.25 8.35
N LEU A 18 -15.84 -31.56 8.11
CA LEU A 18 -14.72 -30.65 8.39
C LEU A 18 -14.58 -29.59 7.28
N SER A 19 -14.92 -29.96 6.04
CA SER A 19 -14.95 -29.02 4.92
C SER A 19 -16.11 -28.02 5.01
N ALA A 20 -17.24 -28.38 5.61
CA ALA A 20 -18.35 -27.43 5.77
C ALA A 20 -18.05 -26.31 6.79
N GLU A 21 -17.26 -26.63 7.83
CA GLU A 21 -16.88 -25.68 8.89
C GLU A 21 -15.70 -24.77 8.48
N LEU A 22 -14.69 -25.32 7.80
CA LEU A 22 -13.50 -24.56 7.36
C LEU A 22 -13.64 -23.97 5.95
N TRP A 23 -14.57 -24.47 5.15
CA TRP A 23 -14.79 -24.04 3.77
C TRP A 23 -16.30 -23.92 3.44
N PRO A 24 -17.00 -22.95 4.04
CA PRO A 24 -18.45 -22.79 3.87
C PRO A 24 -18.87 -22.61 2.41
N GLU A 25 -20.07 -23.08 2.03
CA GLU A 25 -20.56 -23.07 0.64
C GLU A 25 -20.46 -21.70 -0.05
N ASN A 26 -20.72 -20.61 0.66
CA ASN A 26 -20.61 -19.25 0.14
C ASN A 26 -19.16 -18.90 -0.26
N VAL A 27 -18.16 -19.41 0.47
CA VAL A 27 -16.73 -19.23 0.14
C VAL A 27 -16.35 -20.09 -1.06
N GLN A 28 -16.93 -21.29 -1.18
CA GLN A 28 -16.71 -22.14 -2.36
C GLN A 28 -17.27 -21.53 -3.63
N VAL A 29 -18.49 -20.99 -3.57
CA VAL A 29 -19.16 -20.34 -4.70
C VAL A 29 -18.40 -19.10 -5.12
N ALA A 30 -18.00 -18.24 -4.18
CA ALA A 30 -17.18 -17.06 -4.47
C ALA A 30 -15.84 -17.43 -5.13
N THR A 31 -15.20 -18.49 -4.65
CA THR A 31 -13.92 -18.97 -5.22
C THR A 31 -14.11 -19.57 -6.61
N ARG A 32 -15.18 -20.34 -6.86
CA ARG A 32 -15.50 -20.88 -8.19
C ARG A 32 -15.79 -19.78 -9.19
N ILE A 33 -16.56 -18.75 -8.80
CA ILE A 33 -16.84 -17.59 -9.65
C ILE A 33 -15.53 -16.87 -10.01
N ARG A 34 -14.62 -16.71 -9.04
CA ARG A 34 -13.31 -16.10 -9.27
C ARG A 34 -12.44 -16.90 -10.25
N ILE A 35 -12.40 -18.23 -10.11
CA ILE A 35 -11.64 -19.12 -11.01
C ILE A 35 -12.23 -19.09 -12.43
N ILE A 36 -13.56 -19.13 -12.58
CA ILE A 36 -14.23 -19.06 -13.89
C ILE A 36 -14.00 -17.69 -14.55
N ALA A 37 -13.98 -16.60 -13.76
CA ALA A 37 -13.64 -15.27 -14.26
C ALA A 37 -12.18 -15.19 -14.76
N ASP A 38 -11.26 -15.91 -14.10
CA ASP A 38 -9.84 -15.97 -14.47
C ASP A 38 -9.60 -16.84 -15.73
N GLU A 39 -10.37 -17.93 -15.91
CA GLU A 39 -10.28 -18.80 -17.10
C GLU A 39 -10.74 -18.13 -18.40
N ASN A 40 -11.53 -17.06 -18.34
CA ASN A 40 -11.96 -16.30 -19.53
C ASN A 40 -10.89 -15.36 -20.11
N ASN A 41 -9.72 -15.24 -19.46
CA ASN A 41 -8.60 -14.41 -19.92
C ASN A 41 -7.42 -15.22 -20.51
N ILE A 42 -7.65 -16.46 -20.93
CA ILE A 42 -6.58 -17.30 -21.50
C ILE A 42 -6.38 -16.98 -22.99
N GLY A 43 -5.62 -15.91 -23.27
CA GLY A 43 -4.82 -15.81 -24.50
C GLY A 43 -3.60 -16.74 -24.40
N THR A 44 -3.44 -17.68 -25.34
CA THR A 44 -2.35 -18.68 -25.40
C THR A 44 -1.59 -18.58 -26.76
N PRO A 45 -0.39 -19.19 -27.01
CA PRO A 45 0.35 -20.24 -26.25
C PRO A 45 1.93 -20.19 -26.18
N ARG A 46 2.47 -20.85 -25.13
CA ARG A 46 3.64 -21.79 -24.97
C ARG A 46 5.07 -21.51 -25.53
N VAL A 47 6.11 -21.71 -24.68
CA VAL A 47 7.16 -22.80 -24.74
C VAL A 47 7.81 -23.04 -23.32
N PRO A 48 8.72 -24.03 -23.03
CA PRO A 48 8.46 -25.15 -22.13
C PRO A 48 9.19 -25.16 -20.76
N ARG A 49 8.65 -26.01 -19.87
CA ARG A 49 9.15 -26.48 -18.56
C ARG A 49 10.68 -26.63 -18.41
N ARG A 50 11.22 -26.02 -17.34
CA ARG A 50 12.11 -26.68 -16.37
C ARG A 50 11.75 -26.23 -14.95
N ARG A 51 11.55 -27.22 -14.07
CA ARG A 51 11.28 -27.05 -12.64
C ARG A 51 12.53 -26.51 -11.95
N VAL A 52 12.37 -25.57 -11.01
CA VAL A 52 12.87 -25.56 -9.62
C VAL A 52 12.46 -24.21 -9.02
N GLY A 53 12.05 -24.22 -7.75
CA GLY A 53 11.27 -23.17 -7.10
C GLY A 53 11.94 -21.80 -6.98
N ALA A 54 11.08 -20.78 -7.07
CA ALA A 54 11.20 -19.50 -6.40
C ALA A 54 9.80 -18.89 -6.47
N VAL A 55 9.15 -18.69 -5.32
CA VAL A 55 8.03 -17.76 -5.22
C VAL A 55 8.64 -16.39 -5.45
N ALA A 56 8.58 -15.92 -6.69
CA ALA A 56 8.98 -14.57 -7.02
C ALA A 56 7.96 -13.63 -6.39
N LEU A 57 8.34 -13.05 -5.25
CA LEU A 57 7.80 -11.78 -4.78
C LEU A 57 7.87 -10.80 -5.95
N VAL A 58 6.70 -10.39 -6.45
CA VAL A 58 6.62 -9.24 -7.35
C VAL A 58 6.88 -8.01 -6.49
N ALA A 59 8.16 -7.75 -6.24
CA ALA A 59 8.62 -6.44 -5.83
C ALA A 59 8.47 -5.54 -7.07
N MET A 60 7.47 -4.67 -7.05
CA MET A 60 7.29 -3.63 -8.05
C MET A 60 8.40 -2.58 -7.81
N LEU A 61 9.60 -2.89 -8.29
CA LEU A 61 10.74 -1.98 -8.35
C LEU A 61 10.52 -1.00 -9.50
N CYS A 62 9.91 0.15 -9.21
CA CYS A 62 10.04 1.31 -10.08
C CYS A 62 11.41 1.96 -9.83
N ALA A 63 12.45 1.38 -10.42
CA ALA A 63 13.74 2.03 -10.58
C ALA A 63 13.85 2.59 -12.01
N ALA A 64 13.91 3.92 -12.07
CA ALA A 64 14.31 4.80 -13.17
C ALA A 64 14.76 4.16 -14.51
N GLY A 65 14.02 4.46 -15.58
CA GLY A 65 14.43 4.21 -16.97
C GLY A 65 13.42 4.79 -17.97
N MET A 66 13.80 5.90 -18.62
CA MET A 66 12.98 6.65 -19.58
C MET A 66 12.59 5.86 -20.85
N VAL A 67 11.46 6.29 -21.43
CA VAL A 67 10.90 6.16 -22.82
C VAL A 67 9.50 5.52 -22.77
N GLY A 68 8.40 6.28 -22.61
CA GLY A 68 7.70 7.08 -23.65
C GLY A 68 6.63 6.20 -24.36
N CYS A 69 5.34 6.48 -24.52
CA CYS A 69 4.45 7.63 -24.40
C CYS A 69 3.05 7.05 -24.05
N ALA A 70 2.32 7.56 -23.06
CA ALA A 70 1.34 8.59 -23.30
C ALA A 70 1.15 9.43 -22.03
N ALA A 71 1.94 10.50 -21.89
CA ALA A 71 1.49 11.64 -21.10
C ALA A 71 0.38 12.31 -21.93
N ALA A 72 -0.80 11.71 -21.93
CA ALA A 72 -1.99 12.51 -22.09
C ALA A 72 -1.92 13.56 -20.99
N THR A 73 -2.26 14.78 -21.36
CA THR A 73 -2.39 16.01 -20.59
C THR A 73 -3.38 15.90 -19.42
N ALA A 74 -3.42 14.77 -18.71
CA ALA A 74 -4.30 14.51 -17.61
C ALA A 74 -3.80 15.33 -16.42
N MET A 75 -4.38 16.50 -16.28
CA MET A 75 -4.18 17.34 -15.11
C MET A 75 -4.72 16.60 -13.88
N MET A 76 -4.11 16.87 -12.73
CA MET A 76 -4.65 16.46 -11.43
C MET A 76 -6.13 16.86 -11.35
N PRO A 77 -7.05 15.94 -10.96
CA PRO A 77 -8.47 16.28 -10.91
C PRO A 77 -8.76 17.47 -10.00
N LYS A 78 -9.66 18.34 -10.45
CA LYS A 78 -10.09 19.53 -9.68
C LYS A 78 -10.48 19.23 -8.22
N PRO A 79 -11.20 18.14 -7.90
CA PRO A 79 -11.50 17.81 -6.50
C PRO A 79 -10.25 17.65 -5.62
N PHE A 80 -9.17 17.10 -6.17
CA PHE A 80 -7.90 16.96 -5.45
C PHE A 80 -7.24 18.33 -5.28
N THR A 81 -7.11 19.10 -6.36
CA THR A 81 -6.45 20.42 -6.28
C THR A 81 -7.20 21.41 -5.40
N ASP A 82 -8.53 21.34 -5.38
CA ASP A 82 -9.37 22.18 -4.52
C ASP A 82 -9.25 21.77 -3.05
N MET A 83 -9.19 20.47 -2.74
CA MET A 83 -9.01 19.96 -1.37
C MET A 83 -7.69 20.43 -0.77
N TYR A 84 -6.62 20.41 -1.56
CA TYR A 84 -5.27 20.73 -1.10
C TYR A 84 -4.82 22.14 -1.50
N SER A 85 -5.73 23.01 -1.93
CA SER A 85 -5.38 24.38 -2.39
C SER A 85 -4.62 25.20 -1.35
N GLY A 86 -4.79 24.88 -0.06
CA GLY A 86 -4.07 25.51 1.05
C GLY A 86 -2.55 25.37 0.98
N TRP A 87 -2.03 24.38 0.26
CA TRP A 87 -0.59 24.18 0.02
C TRP A 87 0.05 25.40 -0.67
N GLN A 88 -0.70 26.09 -1.53
CA GLN A 88 -0.22 27.28 -2.24
C GLN A 88 -0.02 28.49 -1.31
N THR A 89 -0.68 28.48 -0.15
CA THR A 89 -0.65 29.59 0.81
C THR A 89 0.03 29.23 2.13
N MET A 90 0.66 28.05 2.19
CA MET A 90 1.21 27.57 3.46
C MET A 90 2.39 28.43 3.91
N PRO A 91 2.39 28.94 5.16
CA PRO A 91 3.49 29.76 5.67
C PRO A 91 4.83 29.02 5.59
N GLY A 92 5.89 29.73 5.19
CA GLY A 92 7.25 29.19 5.10
C GLY A 92 7.65 28.59 3.74
N THR A 93 6.69 28.33 2.85
CA THR A 93 6.93 27.63 1.57
C THR A 93 7.46 28.50 0.41
N ASN A 94 7.99 29.71 0.65
CA ASN A 94 8.63 30.61 -0.34
C ASN A 94 8.01 30.60 -1.76
N GLY A 95 6.68 30.65 -1.87
CA GLY A 95 5.97 30.60 -3.16
C GLY A 95 4.81 29.62 -3.21
N GLY A 96 4.61 28.82 -2.17
CA GLY A 96 3.52 27.85 -2.14
C GLY A 96 3.87 26.56 -2.89
N ILE A 97 3.16 25.50 -2.57
CA ILE A 97 3.24 24.23 -3.29
C ILE A 97 1.97 24.07 -4.11
N ASP A 98 2.10 23.84 -5.42
CA ASP A 98 0.96 23.64 -6.30
C ASP A 98 0.44 22.20 -6.22
N PRO A 99 -0.78 21.93 -5.73
CA PRO A 99 -1.33 20.58 -5.68
C PRO A 99 -1.49 19.93 -7.05
N SER A 100 -1.51 20.73 -8.13
CA SER A 100 -1.62 20.20 -9.48
C SER A 100 -0.41 19.39 -9.93
N THR A 101 0.74 19.60 -9.27
CA THR A 101 2.00 18.87 -9.52
C THR A 101 2.14 17.63 -8.65
N ALA A 102 1.16 17.33 -7.79
CA ALA A 102 1.27 16.18 -6.90
C ALA A 102 1.35 14.88 -7.68
N GLU A 103 2.20 13.97 -7.23
CA GLU A 103 2.39 12.65 -7.81
C GLU A 103 2.06 11.56 -6.79
N ARG A 104 1.41 10.49 -7.24
CA ARG A 104 1.17 9.32 -6.41
C ARG A 104 2.48 8.55 -6.24
N VAL A 105 3.04 8.53 -5.04
CA VAL A 105 4.31 7.84 -4.74
C VAL A 105 4.14 6.39 -4.32
N GLY A 106 2.93 6.02 -3.88
CA GLY A 106 2.62 4.63 -3.54
C GLY A 106 1.13 4.40 -3.28
N SER A 107 0.75 3.13 -3.34
CA SER A 107 -0.58 2.63 -3.02
C SER A 107 -0.49 1.27 -2.33
N ILE A 108 -1.36 1.06 -1.33
CA ILE A 108 -1.55 -0.23 -0.66
C ILE A 108 -3.06 -0.49 -0.48
N PRO A 109 -3.49 -1.75 -0.27
CA PRO A 109 -4.89 -2.04 0.02
C PRO A 109 -5.41 -1.21 1.20
N GLY A 110 -6.59 -0.61 1.03
CA GLY A 110 -7.33 0.16 2.04
C GLY A 110 -8.46 -0.65 2.70
N PRO A 111 -9.19 -0.06 3.66
CA PRO A 111 -10.37 -0.67 4.25
C PRO A 111 -11.50 -0.82 3.22
N ASP A 112 -12.34 -1.84 3.39
CA ASP A 112 -13.60 -2.01 2.65
C ASP A 112 -13.47 -1.96 1.11
N GLY A 113 -12.33 -2.43 0.58
CA GLY A 113 -12.06 -2.45 -0.86
C GLY A 113 -11.60 -1.11 -1.46
N THR A 114 -11.31 -0.11 -0.63
CA THR A 114 -10.61 1.11 -1.02
C THR A 114 -9.11 0.85 -1.20
N VAL A 115 -8.38 1.87 -1.64
CA VAL A 115 -6.92 1.89 -1.77
C VAL A 115 -6.39 3.06 -0.95
N PHE A 116 -5.44 2.80 -0.07
CA PHE A 116 -4.69 3.86 0.61
C PHE A 116 -3.55 4.30 -0.30
N SER A 117 -3.53 5.57 -0.67
CA SER A 117 -2.54 6.15 -1.56
C SER A 117 -1.90 7.37 -0.93
N VAL A 118 -0.63 7.60 -1.22
CA VAL A 118 0.11 8.77 -0.76
C VAL A 118 0.52 9.60 -1.96
N PHE A 119 0.20 10.88 -1.91
CA PHE A 119 0.55 11.87 -2.92
C PHE A 119 1.59 12.83 -2.35
N VAL A 120 2.54 13.25 -3.19
CA VAL A 120 3.57 14.21 -2.82
C VAL A 120 3.65 15.31 -3.87
N ALA A 121 3.73 16.56 -3.43
CA ALA A 121 4.07 17.69 -4.27
C ALA A 121 5.24 18.46 -3.66
N HIS A 122 6.19 18.88 -4.50
CA HIS A 122 7.35 19.65 -4.06
C HIS A 122 7.25 21.11 -4.49
N GLY A 123 7.74 21.99 -3.61
CA GLY A 123 7.88 23.42 -3.85
C GLY A 123 9.35 23.82 -4.02
N ALA A 124 9.57 25.13 -3.99
CA ALA A 124 10.92 25.67 -3.93
C ALA A 124 11.62 25.35 -2.59
N ASP A 125 12.95 25.51 -2.56
CA ASP A 125 13.77 25.47 -1.35
C ASP A 125 13.62 24.19 -0.50
N GLY A 126 13.33 23.06 -1.14
CA GLY A 126 13.24 21.76 -0.46
C GLY A 126 11.98 21.59 0.39
N TRP A 127 10.92 22.35 0.13
CA TRP A 127 9.61 22.08 0.73
C TRP A 127 8.86 20.97 -0.02
N GLY A 128 8.22 20.08 0.73
CA GLY A 128 7.34 19.04 0.21
C GLY A 128 6.02 19.00 1.00
N CYS A 129 4.92 18.73 0.32
CA CYS A 129 3.62 18.45 0.91
C CYS A 129 3.24 17.00 0.62
N VAL A 130 2.77 16.28 1.64
CA VAL A 130 2.31 14.90 1.55
C VAL A 130 0.83 14.82 1.90
N ALA A 131 0.06 14.09 1.08
CA ALA A 131 -1.36 13.82 1.26
C ALA A 131 -1.66 12.31 1.20
N PRO A 132 -1.88 11.65 2.35
CA PRO A 132 -2.51 10.34 2.36
C PRO A 132 -4.02 10.45 2.08
N VAL A 133 -4.56 9.52 1.29
CA VAL A 133 -5.98 9.44 0.95
C VAL A 133 -6.46 7.99 0.89
N PHE A 134 -7.76 7.78 1.11
CA PHE A 134 -8.43 6.58 0.59
C PHE A 134 -9.13 6.91 -0.73
N GLU A 135 -8.78 6.20 -1.79
CA GLU A 135 -9.42 6.30 -3.11
C GLU A 135 -10.07 4.98 -3.51
N THR A 136 -10.96 5.01 -4.50
CA THR A 136 -11.49 3.77 -5.08
C THR A 136 -10.45 3.16 -6.02
N SER A 137 -10.41 1.83 -6.13
CA SER A 137 -9.49 1.13 -7.04
C SER A 137 -9.59 1.57 -8.50
N SER A 138 -10.73 2.10 -8.97
CA SER A 138 -10.86 2.66 -10.31
C SER A 138 -10.10 3.98 -10.55
N GLU A 139 -9.58 4.61 -9.49
CA GLU A 139 -8.81 5.86 -9.58
C GLU A 139 -7.29 5.62 -9.60
N THR A 140 -6.81 4.42 -9.25
CA THR A 140 -5.36 4.14 -9.11
C THR A 140 -4.60 4.19 -10.43
N ASP A 141 -5.28 3.96 -11.57
CA ASP A 141 -4.68 4.05 -12.90
C ASP A 141 -4.75 5.47 -13.49
N LYS A 142 -5.31 6.43 -12.75
CA LYS A 142 -5.41 7.85 -13.14
C LYS A 142 -4.29 8.65 -12.48
N VAL A 143 -4.03 9.85 -13.01
CA VAL A 143 -3.04 10.80 -12.46
C VAL A 143 -3.34 11.16 -11.00
N GLY A 144 -4.61 11.22 -10.63
CA GLY A 144 -5.03 11.30 -9.24
C GLY A 144 -6.53 11.04 -9.10
N PRO A 145 -7.05 11.00 -7.86
CA PRO A 145 -8.44 10.69 -7.60
C PRO A 145 -9.33 11.91 -7.77
N SER A 146 -10.44 11.70 -8.45
CA SER A 146 -11.60 12.61 -8.44
C SER A 146 -12.54 12.34 -7.28
N LYS A 147 -12.46 11.15 -6.67
CA LYS A 147 -13.26 10.70 -5.53
C LYS A 147 -12.34 10.05 -4.50
N PHE A 148 -12.23 10.68 -3.33
CA PHE A 148 -11.37 10.19 -2.25
C PHE A 148 -11.83 10.73 -0.90
N ILE A 149 -11.33 10.10 0.15
CA ILE A 149 -11.39 10.57 1.54
C ILE A 149 -10.01 11.13 1.88
N SER A 150 -9.96 12.42 2.24
CA SER A 150 -8.72 13.05 2.72
C SER A 150 -8.40 12.57 4.13
N LEU A 151 -7.15 12.17 4.36
CA LEU A 151 -6.64 11.71 5.66
C LEU A 151 -5.70 12.73 6.27
N GLY A 152 -5.96 14.01 5.98
CA GLY A 152 -5.08 15.12 6.35
C GLY A 152 -3.99 15.36 5.31
N HIS A 153 -3.02 16.19 5.70
CA HIS A 153 -1.81 16.46 4.95
C HIS A 153 -0.74 17.03 5.89
N GLY A 154 0.51 16.97 5.47
CA GLY A 154 1.60 17.69 6.14
C GLY A 154 2.56 18.24 5.11
N CYS A 155 2.94 19.50 5.26
CA CYS A 155 4.05 20.06 4.49
C CYS A 155 5.20 20.41 5.42
N ARG A 156 6.40 20.10 4.96
CA ARG A 156 7.64 20.24 5.72
C ARG A 156 8.74 20.69 4.76
N SER A 157 9.72 21.42 5.28
CA SER A 157 10.99 21.56 4.57
C SER A 157 11.85 20.32 4.83
N ASN A 158 12.77 20.04 3.92
CA ASN A 158 13.81 19.04 4.12
C ASN A 158 14.64 19.28 5.39
N ASP A 159 14.70 20.53 5.86
CA ASP A 159 15.40 20.93 7.09
C ASP A 159 14.55 20.75 8.37
N ASP A 160 13.22 20.56 8.24
CA ASP A 160 12.26 20.42 9.36
C ASP A 160 11.53 19.06 9.34
N LEU A 161 12.27 18.01 8.98
CA LEU A 161 11.78 16.63 9.03
C LEU A 161 11.82 16.09 10.46
N TYR A 162 11.13 16.75 11.40
CA TYR A 162 11.16 16.37 12.81
C TYR A 162 10.86 14.88 13.01
N GLY A 163 11.86 14.17 13.54
CA GLY A 163 11.78 12.73 13.81
C GLY A 163 11.93 11.81 12.60
N ALA A 164 12.10 12.31 11.37
CA ALA A 164 12.33 11.47 10.19
C ALA A 164 13.69 10.76 10.24
N ASP A 165 14.71 11.42 10.79
CA ASP A 165 16.07 10.87 10.96
C ASP A 165 16.14 9.68 11.92
N SER A 166 15.10 9.49 12.75
CA SER A 166 15.03 8.39 13.71
C SER A 166 13.90 7.43 13.34
N PHE A 167 14.18 6.13 13.36
CA PHE A 167 13.15 5.15 13.05
C PHE A 167 11.99 5.23 14.08
N GLY A 168 10.76 5.40 13.57
CA GLY A 168 9.58 5.58 14.40
C GLY A 168 9.48 6.94 15.09
N GLY A 169 10.32 7.91 14.72
CA GLY A 169 10.30 9.26 15.28
C GLY A 169 9.07 10.06 14.85
N GLY A 170 8.51 10.81 15.80
CA GLY A 170 7.29 11.58 15.57
C GLY A 170 6.06 10.72 15.24
N ALA A 171 6.08 9.41 15.53
CA ALA A 171 4.98 8.52 15.21
C ALA A 171 3.71 8.90 15.97
N GLY A 172 2.63 9.14 15.23
CA GLY A 172 1.31 9.46 15.74
C GLY A 172 0.23 8.66 15.02
N TYR A 173 -0.91 8.48 15.68
CA TYR A 173 -2.11 7.96 15.05
C TYR A 173 -3.14 9.08 14.92
N GLU A 174 -3.74 9.18 13.75
CA GLU A 174 -4.99 9.92 13.56
C GLU A 174 -6.13 8.91 13.47
N ALA A 175 -6.96 8.89 14.51
CA ALA A 175 -8.10 7.99 14.60
C ALA A 175 -9.27 8.53 13.76
N GLY A 176 -9.64 7.77 12.74
CA GLY A 176 -10.91 7.90 12.04
C GLY A 176 -12.04 7.16 12.77
N SER A 177 -13.10 6.87 12.03
CA SER A 177 -14.30 6.22 12.59
C SER A 177 -14.12 4.71 12.81
N HIS A 178 -13.36 4.03 11.93
CA HIS A 178 -13.14 2.58 11.95
C HIS A 178 -11.67 2.20 11.77
N GLU A 179 -10.84 3.17 11.43
CA GLU A 179 -9.45 3.03 11.05
C GLU A 179 -8.59 4.08 11.76
N ALA A 180 -7.31 3.79 11.94
CA ALA A 180 -6.32 4.77 12.33
C ALA A 180 -5.27 4.86 11.22
N THR A 181 -4.92 6.09 10.84
CA THR A 181 -3.79 6.34 9.95
C THR A 181 -2.59 6.77 10.78
N TYR A 182 -1.39 6.56 10.27
CA TYR A 182 -0.18 6.98 10.94
C TYR A 182 0.89 7.38 9.94
N ASP A 183 1.81 8.21 10.42
CA ASP A 183 3.09 8.47 9.79
C ASP A 183 4.21 8.32 10.83
N ALA A 184 5.37 7.83 10.40
CA ALA A 184 6.50 7.57 11.28
C ALA A 184 7.84 7.80 10.55
N GLY A 185 8.83 8.36 11.22
CA GLY A 185 10.15 8.57 10.62
C GLY A 185 10.81 7.28 10.13
N ALA A 186 11.41 7.32 8.95
CA ALA A 186 12.04 6.15 8.34
C ALA A 186 13.39 5.79 8.96
N GLY A 187 14.15 6.77 9.47
CA GLY A 187 15.42 6.53 10.17
C GLY A 187 16.44 5.70 9.39
N GLY A 188 16.46 5.83 8.06
CA GLY A 188 17.33 5.05 7.17
C GLY A 188 16.78 3.67 6.75
N ALA A 189 15.62 3.25 7.25
CA ALA A 189 14.92 2.10 6.70
C ALA A 189 14.32 2.44 5.33
N VAL A 190 14.40 1.52 4.38
CA VAL A 190 13.84 1.69 3.02
C VAL A 190 12.48 1.01 2.86
N ARG A 191 12.09 0.19 3.84
CA ARG A 191 10.82 -0.53 3.89
C ARG A 191 10.40 -0.69 5.35
N ALA A 192 9.11 -0.65 5.62
CA ALA A 192 8.59 -1.03 6.93
C ALA A 192 7.31 -1.86 6.81
N GLU A 193 6.97 -2.50 7.91
CA GLU A 193 5.74 -3.27 8.10
C GLU A 193 5.19 -2.96 9.48
N LEU A 194 3.87 -2.90 9.62
CA LEU A 194 3.23 -2.80 10.92
C LEU A 194 2.66 -4.15 11.34
N HIS A 195 3.16 -4.67 12.46
CA HIS A 195 2.83 -5.99 12.98
C HIS A 195 1.84 -5.80 14.14
N THR A 196 0.65 -6.37 14.00
CA THR A 196 -0.40 -6.30 15.03
C THR A 196 -0.30 -7.47 15.99
N ALA A 197 -0.92 -7.33 17.17
CA ALA A 197 -0.85 -8.35 18.23
C ALA A 197 -1.49 -9.70 17.85
N ASP A 198 -2.40 -9.70 16.87
CA ASP A 198 -3.02 -10.89 16.29
C ASP A 198 -2.19 -11.53 15.16
N GLY A 199 -0.98 -11.01 14.91
CA GLY A 199 -0.03 -11.52 13.93
C GLY A 199 -0.30 -11.08 12.49
N GLN A 200 -1.23 -10.15 12.25
CA GLN A 200 -1.39 -9.54 10.93
C GLN A 200 -0.25 -8.57 10.63
N ILE A 201 0.05 -8.45 9.33
CA ILE A 201 1.10 -7.58 8.82
C ILE A 201 0.47 -6.60 7.84
N TYR A 202 0.58 -5.31 8.16
CA TYR A 202 0.10 -4.23 7.31
C TYR A 202 1.28 -3.57 6.57
N PRO A 203 1.18 -3.39 5.24
CA PRO A 203 2.22 -2.73 4.47
C PRO A 203 2.24 -1.22 4.76
N THR A 204 3.38 -0.59 4.47
CA THR A 204 3.56 0.87 4.58
C THR A 204 4.05 1.46 3.26
N ILE A 205 3.88 2.76 3.10
CA ILE A 205 4.40 3.53 1.97
C ILE A 205 5.49 4.47 2.48
N LEU A 206 6.68 4.43 1.88
CA LEU A 206 7.74 5.40 2.14
C LEU A 206 7.50 6.64 1.27
N ALA A 207 7.40 7.82 1.90
CA ALA A 207 7.31 9.11 1.24
C ALA A 207 8.00 10.17 2.11
N GLU A 208 8.82 11.04 1.51
CA GLU A 208 9.51 12.13 2.23
C GLU A 208 10.17 11.68 3.55
N ASP A 209 10.95 10.58 3.51
CA ASP A 209 11.64 9.96 4.66
C ASP A 209 10.73 9.54 5.82
N ARG A 210 9.46 9.26 5.53
CA ARG A 210 8.48 8.77 6.50
C ARG A 210 7.68 7.61 5.94
N PHE A 211 7.32 6.68 6.82
CA PHE A 211 6.38 5.61 6.52
C PHE A 211 4.97 6.04 6.85
N TYR A 212 4.09 5.97 5.86
CA TYR A 212 2.67 6.19 5.97
C TYR A 212 1.93 4.87 5.90
N GLY A 213 0.87 4.74 6.69
CA GLY A 213 0.02 3.56 6.65
C GLY A 213 -1.29 3.76 7.37
N TRP A 214 -2.08 2.70 7.38
CA TRP A 214 -3.34 2.64 8.10
C TRP A 214 -3.52 1.26 8.72
N ILE A 215 -4.37 1.19 9.74
CA ILE A 215 -4.84 -0.06 10.34
C ILE A 215 -6.29 0.08 10.81
N PRO A 216 -7.03 -1.03 10.95
CA PRO A 216 -8.28 -1.02 11.69
C PRO A 216 -8.08 -0.45 13.10
N LEU A 217 -8.99 0.42 13.53
CA LEU A 217 -8.89 1.07 14.83
C LEU A 217 -8.89 0.06 15.98
N SER A 218 -9.59 -1.07 15.81
CA SER A 218 -9.62 -2.19 16.75
C SER A 218 -8.26 -2.86 16.96
N LEU A 219 -7.32 -2.71 16.02
CA LEU A 219 -5.98 -3.29 16.09
C LEU A 219 -4.91 -2.31 16.59
N THR A 220 -5.31 -1.11 17.02
CA THR A 220 -4.40 -0.15 17.68
C THR A 220 -4.06 -0.55 19.12
N PHE A 221 -4.79 -1.51 19.70
CA PHE A 221 -4.56 -2.03 21.05
C PHE A 221 -4.69 -3.57 21.12
N PRO A 222 -3.71 -4.30 21.69
CA PRO A 222 -2.39 -3.83 22.14
C PRO A 222 -1.61 -3.11 21.04
N ARG A 223 -0.73 -2.17 21.43
CA ARG A 223 -0.05 -1.30 20.47
C ARG A 223 0.72 -2.15 19.44
N PRO A 224 0.47 -1.95 18.13
CA PRO A 224 1.18 -2.67 17.09
C PRO A 224 2.63 -2.20 16.99
N THR A 225 3.50 -3.05 16.44
CA THR A 225 4.94 -2.80 16.30
C THR A 225 5.30 -2.46 14.86
N LEU A 226 5.94 -1.32 14.65
CA LEU A 226 6.52 -0.96 13.35
C LEU A 226 7.91 -1.60 13.23
N VAL A 227 8.15 -2.38 12.19
CA VAL A 227 9.42 -3.04 11.91
C VAL A 227 10.01 -2.46 10.63
N GLY A 228 11.22 -1.90 10.72
CA GLY A 228 11.94 -1.26 9.62
C GLY A 228 13.05 -2.14 9.07
N TYR A 229 13.22 -2.13 7.75
CA TYR A 229 14.18 -2.95 7.03
C TYR A 229 15.10 -2.11 6.14
N ALA A 230 16.37 -2.50 6.07
CA ALA A 230 17.30 -2.04 5.05
C ALA A 230 17.02 -2.72 3.69
N ALA A 231 17.72 -2.27 2.64
CA ALA A 231 17.55 -2.77 1.29
C ALA A 231 17.91 -4.27 1.12
N ASP A 232 18.78 -4.79 1.97
CA ASP A 232 19.15 -6.21 2.01
C ASP A 232 18.17 -7.06 2.85
N GLY A 233 17.12 -6.44 3.40
CA GLY A 233 16.09 -7.10 4.22
C GLY A 233 16.47 -7.24 5.70
N THR A 234 17.63 -6.74 6.13
CA THR A 234 17.99 -6.74 7.56
C THR A 234 17.10 -5.78 8.35
N VAL A 235 16.72 -6.16 9.56
CA VAL A 235 15.95 -5.30 10.46
C VAL A 235 16.86 -4.20 11.00
N VAL A 236 16.47 -2.94 10.80
CA VAL A 236 17.22 -1.77 11.26
C VAL A 236 16.53 -1.03 12.42
N GLY A 237 15.27 -1.34 12.70
CA GLY A 237 14.54 -0.75 13.82
C GLY A 237 13.22 -1.42 14.12
N THR A 238 12.76 -1.27 15.36
CA THR A 238 11.45 -1.70 15.85
C THR A 238 10.87 -0.62 16.77
N ARG A 239 9.60 -0.25 16.62
CA ARG A 239 8.94 0.83 17.38
C ARG A 239 7.52 0.45 17.81
#